data_AF-A0A1V6FJW4-F1
#
_entry.id   AF-A0A1V6FJW4-F1
#
_cell.length_a   1.000
_cell.length_b   1.000
_cell.length_c   1.000
_cell.angle_alpha   90.00
_cell.angle_beta   90.00
_cell.angle_gamma   90.00
#
_symmetry.space_group_name_H-M   'P 1'
#
loop_
_entity.id
_entity.type
_entity.pdbx_description
1 polymer ?
#
loop_
_entity_poly.entity_id
_entity_poly.type
_entity_poly.pdbx_seq_one_letter_code
_entity_poly.pdbx_strand_id
1 'polypeptide(L)'
;MFFQKLWEEPVFYFSWILIVVFSICVHEFAHALAARSQGDDTASANGFMSLDPRRVMGYQSLIALALFGIAWGAVPVDPSRYRSPASSALVSLAGPLANAGLAFFFAVILAGIGIFGNHLPENFAISFACFFGIAVKANCLLLVFNLLPIPMLDGWSVAEAILPPLRRLTAEQRGAYCLVAILLICFSPLQNIVFQLSGMFGGVIISAICAIANLLKLV
;
A
#
# COMPACT_ATOMS: atom_id res chain seq x y z
N MET A 1 8.93 -20.04 4.16
CA MET A 1 7.56 -19.59 3.79
C MET A 1 7.07 -18.62 4.85
N PHE A 2 6.29 -17.60 4.50
CA PHE A 2 5.82 -16.59 5.46
C PHE A 2 5.07 -17.22 6.65
N PHE A 3 4.30 -18.30 6.42
CA PHE A 3 3.66 -19.07 7.49
C PHE A 3 4.61 -19.58 8.59
N GLN A 4 5.88 -19.87 8.28
CA GLN A 4 6.86 -20.30 9.30
C GLN A 4 7.13 -19.21 10.34
N LYS A 5 6.95 -17.92 9.97
CA LYS A 5 7.07 -16.78 10.88
C LYS A 5 6.04 -16.81 11.99
N LEU A 6 4.94 -17.54 11.86
CA LEU A 6 4.01 -17.78 12.96
C LEU A 6 4.71 -18.39 14.18
N TRP A 7 5.68 -19.27 13.95
CA TRP A 7 6.40 -19.97 15.01
C TRP A 7 7.74 -19.32 15.34
N GLU A 8 8.42 -18.76 14.35
CA GLU A 8 9.73 -18.11 14.53
C GLU A 8 9.60 -16.71 15.13
N GLU A 9 8.65 -15.90 14.62
CA GLU A 9 8.50 -14.47 14.93
C GLU A 9 7.00 -14.11 14.99
N PRO A 10 6.23 -14.68 15.95
CA PRO A 10 4.77 -14.55 16.00
C PRO A 10 4.30 -13.09 16.02
N VAL A 11 4.99 -12.23 16.76
CA VAL A 11 4.66 -10.79 16.85
C VAL A 11 4.75 -10.13 15.47
N PHE A 12 5.83 -10.41 14.72
CA PHE A 12 5.98 -9.89 13.36
C PHE A 12 4.88 -10.43 12.44
N TYR A 13 4.62 -11.74 12.48
CA TYR A 13 3.60 -12.40 11.65
C TYR A 13 2.22 -11.76 11.82
N PHE A 14 1.73 -11.65 13.06
CA PHE A 14 0.42 -11.05 13.33
C PHE A 14 0.37 -9.56 13.04
N SER A 15 1.45 -8.83 13.33
CA SER A 15 1.55 -7.40 13.01
C SER A 15 1.45 -7.18 11.51
N TRP A 16 2.21 -7.93 10.72
CA TRP A 16 2.21 -7.85 9.26
C TRP A 16 0.82 -8.11 8.69
N ILE A 17 0.13 -9.18 9.12
CA ILE A 17 -1.22 -9.49 8.66
C ILE A 17 -2.17 -8.33 8.97
N LEU A 18 -2.22 -7.88 10.22
CA LEU A 18 -3.14 -6.82 10.63
C LEU A 18 -2.91 -5.53 9.82
N ILE A 19 -1.64 -5.13 9.70
CA ILE A 19 -1.23 -3.92 8.99
C ILE A 19 -1.57 -4.01 7.51
N VAL A 20 -1.22 -5.12 6.84
CA VAL A 20 -1.44 -5.26 5.40
C VAL A 20 -2.93 -5.32 5.08
N VAL A 21 -3.72 -6.07 5.86
CA VAL A 21 -5.18 -6.11 5.69
C VAL A 21 -5.78 -4.72 5.79
N PHE A 22 -5.45 -3.99 6.85
CA PHE A 22 -5.95 -2.63 7.04
C PHE A 22 -5.50 -1.69 5.92
N SER A 23 -4.22 -1.75 5.54
CA SER A 23 -3.63 -0.85 4.56
C SER A 23 -4.19 -1.08 3.14
N ILE A 24 -4.45 -2.33 2.75
CA ILE A 24 -5.10 -2.66 1.48
C ILE A 24 -6.57 -2.20 1.50
N CYS A 25 -7.30 -2.44 2.60
CA CYS A 25 -8.69 -1.99 2.68
C CYS A 25 -8.82 -0.46 2.54
N VAL A 26 -7.92 0.30 3.17
CA VAL A 26 -7.89 1.77 3.04
C VAL A 26 -7.48 2.21 1.62
N HIS A 27 -6.51 1.54 1.02
CA HIS A 27 -6.07 1.78 -0.36
C HIS A 27 -7.21 1.62 -1.36
N GLU A 28 -7.90 0.49 -1.31
CA GLU A 28 -9.05 0.19 -2.17
C GLU A 28 -10.25 1.11 -1.90
N PHE A 29 -10.49 1.46 -0.64
CA PHE A 29 -11.51 2.45 -0.28
C PHE A 29 -11.19 3.83 -0.89
N ALA A 30 -9.92 4.21 -0.96
CA ALA A 30 -9.50 5.46 -1.60
C ALA A 30 -9.76 5.45 -3.11
N HIS A 31 -9.54 4.33 -3.80
CA HIS A 31 -9.94 4.19 -5.21
C HIS A 31 -11.45 4.35 -5.38
N ALA A 32 -12.25 3.67 -4.57
CA ALA A 32 -13.71 3.78 -4.62
C ALA A 32 -14.21 5.22 -4.39
N LEU A 33 -13.60 5.92 -3.43
CA LEU A 33 -13.92 7.31 -3.14
C LEU A 33 -13.53 8.24 -4.30
N ALA A 34 -12.35 8.04 -4.87
CA ALA A 34 -11.88 8.81 -6.01
C ALA A 34 -12.75 8.56 -7.25
N ALA A 35 -13.08 7.31 -7.55
CA ALA A 35 -13.97 6.93 -8.66
C ALA A 35 -15.32 7.64 -8.53
N ARG A 36 -15.92 7.62 -7.33
CA ARG A 36 -17.17 8.32 -7.04
C ARG A 36 -17.07 9.83 -7.25
N SER A 37 -15.97 10.44 -6.81
CA SER A 37 -15.71 11.88 -7.04
C SER A 37 -15.60 12.22 -8.53
N GLN A 38 -15.15 11.26 -9.34
CA GLN A 38 -15.00 11.36 -10.79
C GLN A 38 -16.24 10.93 -11.58
N GLY A 39 -17.36 10.62 -10.90
CA GLY A 39 -18.64 10.29 -11.54
C GLY A 39 -18.98 8.80 -11.60
N ASP A 40 -18.08 7.91 -11.15
CA ASP A 40 -18.31 6.47 -11.13
C ASP A 40 -18.78 5.98 -9.74
N ASP A 41 -20.07 5.68 -9.63
CA ASP A 41 -20.69 5.16 -8.42
C ASP A 41 -20.70 3.62 -8.34
N THR A 42 -20.04 2.91 -9.25
CA THR A 42 -20.07 1.44 -9.34
C THR A 42 -19.63 0.76 -8.04
N ALA A 43 -18.53 1.20 -7.43
CA ALA A 43 -18.08 0.66 -6.14
C ALA A 43 -19.12 0.89 -5.02
N SER A 44 -19.73 2.08 -4.99
CA SER A 44 -20.77 2.42 -4.00
C SER A 44 -22.02 1.56 -4.18
N ALA A 45 -22.53 1.47 -5.40
CA ALA A 45 -23.73 0.71 -5.74
C ALA A 45 -23.56 -0.79 -5.45
N ASN A 46 -22.34 -1.31 -5.60
CA ASN A 46 -21.99 -2.70 -5.30
C ASN A 46 -21.46 -2.89 -3.87
N GLY A 47 -21.65 -1.95 -2.95
CA GLY A 47 -21.29 -2.11 -1.53
C GLY A 47 -19.79 -2.24 -1.22
N PHE A 48 -18.92 -1.79 -2.13
CA PHE A 48 -17.45 -1.79 -1.96
C PHE A 48 -16.91 -0.54 -1.25
N MET A 49 -17.75 0.44 -0.89
CA MET A 49 -17.37 1.48 0.07
C MET A 49 -17.39 0.94 1.51
N SER A 50 -16.50 0.00 1.78
CA SER A 50 -16.36 -0.72 3.06
C SER A 50 -14.90 -1.02 3.34
N LEU A 51 -14.54 -1.17 4.62
CA LEU A 51 -13.24 -1.68 5.04
C LEU A 51 -13.31 -3.17 5.43
N ASP A 52 -14.38 -3.89 5.04
CA ASP A 52 -14.50 -5.33 5.25
C ASP A 52 -13.53 -6.07 4.32
N PRO A 53 -12.47 -6.71 4.86
CA PRO A 53 -11.45 -7.36 4.04
C PRO A 53 -11.99 -8.57 3.25
N ARG A 54 -13.07 -9.19 3.72
CA ARG A 54 -13.70 -10.31 3.00
C ARG A 54 -14.33 -9.85 1.69
N ARG A 55 -14.75 -8.58 1.63
CA ARG A 55 -15.35 -7.97 0.45
C ARG A 55 -14.29 -7.36 -0.47
N VAL A 56 -13.35 -6.64 0.12
CA VAL A 56 -12.34 -5.88 -0.63
C VAL A 56 -11.18 -6.75 -1.13
N MET A 57 -10.73 -7.70 -0.31
CA MET A 57 -9.60 -8.58 -0.64
C MET A 57 -10.06 -9.97 -1.06
N GLY A 58 -11.19 -10.43 -0.50
CA GLY A 58 -11.67 -11.79 -0.70
C GLY A 58 -10.87 -12.84 0.07
N TYR A 59 -11.47 -14.02 0.26
CA TYR A 59 -10.84 -15.11 1.04
C TYR A 59 -9.53 -15.61 0.42
N GLN A 60 -9.42 -15.58 -0.91
CA GLN A 60 -8.20 -16.00 -1.61
C GLN A 60 -7.01 -15.13 -1.24
N SER A 61 -7.16 -13.80 -1.24
CA SER A 61 -6.09 -12.90 -0.83
C SER A 61 -5.78 -13.05 0.67
N LEU A 62 -6.78 -13.27 1.52
CA LEU A 62 -6.55 -13.44 2.96
C LEU A 62 -5.77 -14.73 3.27
N ILE A 63 -6.07 -15.82 2.56
CA ILE A 63 -5.33 -17.07 2.66
C ILE A 63 -3.91 -16.89 2.10
N ALA A 64 -3.76 -16.23 0.96
CA ALA A 64 -2.45 -15.95 0.38
C ALA A 64 -1.58 -15.11 1.33
N LEU A 65 -2.18 -14.13 2.01
CA LEU A 65 -1.51 -13.31 3.01
C LEU A 65 -1.01 -14.16 4.18
N ALA A 66 -1.87 -15.03 4.71
CA ALA A 66 -1.52 -15.88 5.85
C ALA A 66 -0.41 -16.90 5.51
N LEU A 67 -0.37 -17.42 4.28
CA LEU A 67 0.58 -18.46 3.86
C LEU A 67 1.89 -17.90 3.30
N PHE A 68 1.79 -16.88 2.44
CA PHE A 68 2.89 -16.37 1.62
C PHE A 68 3.27 -14.93 1.95
N GLY A 69 2.48 -14.21 2.74
CA GLY A 69 2.74 -12.81 3.09
C GLY A 69 2.35 -11.83 1.97
N ILE A 70 1.72 -12.32 0.90
CA ILE A 70 1.30 -11.56 -0.28
C ILE A 70 -0.21 -11.41 -0.26
N ALA A 71 -0.69 -10.21 -0.55
CA ALA A 71 -2.11 -9.90 -0.59
C ALA A 71 -2.41 -8.94 -1.74
N TRP A 72 -3.67 -8.93 -2.15
CA TRP A 72 -4.21 -8.01 -3.15
C TRP A 72 -5.63 -7.59 -2.75
N GLY A 73 -6.02 -6.39 -3.16
CA GLY A 73 -7.38 -5.89 -3.07
C GLY A 73 -7.94 -5.64 -4.46
N ALA A 74 -9.25 -5.49 -4.56
CA ALA A 74 -9.86 -4.93 -5.75
C ALA A 74 -11.22 -4.30 -5.43
N VAL A 75 -11.50 -3.16 -6.04
CA VAL A 75 -12.83 -2.54 -6.09
C VAL A 75 -13.30 -2.38 -7.54
N PRO A 76 -14.60 -2.62 -7.82
CA PRO A 76 -15.11 -2.45 -9.16
C PRO A 76 -15.20 -0.97 -9.50
N VAL A 77 -14.53 -0.58 -10.58
CA VAL A 77 -14.59 0.75 -11.18
C VAL A 77 -15.01 0.65 -12.64
N ASP A 78 -15.74 1.66 -13.12
CA ASP A 78 -16.23 1.77 -14.49
C ASP A 78 -15.66 3.06 -15.14
N PRO A 79 -14.53 2.95 -15.87
CA PRO A 79 -13.93 4.09 -16.53
C PRO A 79 -14.81 4.80 -17.57
N SER A 80 -15.88 4.15 -18.06
CA SER A 80 -16.82 4.78 -19.01
C SER A 80 -17.64 5.89 -18.37
N ARG A 81 -17.75 5.91 -17.02
CA ARG A 81 -18.48 6.93 -16.24
C ARG A 81 -17.61 8.11 -15.82
N TYR A 82 -16.31 8.07 -16.13
CA TYR A 82 -15.38 9.10 -15.71
C TYR A 82 -15.64 10.44 -16.42
N ARG A 83 -15.57 11.53 -15.64
CA ARG A 83 -15.75 12.90 -16.14
C ARG A 83 -14.66 13.37 -17.10
N SER A 84 -13.47 12.78 -17.09
CA SER A 84 -12.37 13.19 -17.95
C SER A 84 -11.39 12.05 -18.25
N PRO A 85 -10.59 12.15 -19.33
CA PRO A 85 -9.51 11.19 -19.60
C PRO A 85 -8.45 11.13 -18.49
N ALA A 86 -8.26 12.21 -17.73
CA ALA A 86 -7.33 12.27 -16.61
C ALA A 86 -7.85 11.55 -15.36
N SER A 87 -9.17 11.33 -15.26
CA SER A 87 -9.80 10.68 -14.12
C SER A 87 -9.25 9.28 -13.88
N SER A 88 -8.88 8.53 -14.92
CA SER A 88 -8.27 7.21 -14.76
C SER A 88 -6.96 7.27 -13.95
N ALA A 89 -6.09 8.22 -14.25
CA ALA A 89 -4.84 8.41 -13.52
C ALA A 89 -5.08 8.98 -12.10
N LEU A 90 -6.10 9.84 -11.92
CA LEU A 90 -6.46 10.36 -10.60
C LEU A 90 -7.01 9.26 -9.68
N VAL A 91 -7.88 8.41 -10.22
CA VAL A 91 -8.43 7.27 -9.49
C VAL A 91 -7.34 6.27 -9.16
N SER A 92 -6.45 5.94 -10.10
CA SER A 92 -5.34 5.01 -9.83
C SER A 92 -4.33 5.57 -8.82
N LEU A 93 -4.07 6.88 -8.79
CA LEU A 93 -3.18 7.47 -7.78
C LEU A 93 -3.79 7.52 -6.38
N ALA A 94 -5.11 7.37 -6.22
CA ALA A 94 -5.77 7.51 -4.93
C ALA A 94 -5.33 6.46 -3.91
N GLY A 95 -5.22 5.19 -4.30
CA GLY A 95 -4.73 4.10 -3.44
C GLY A 95 -3.30 4.33 -2.96
N PRO A 96 -2.32 4.54 -3.86
CA PRO A 96 -0.94 4.84 -3.47
C PRO A 96 -0.83 6.07 -2.57
N LEU A 97 -1.57 7.15 -2.85
CA LEU A 97 -1.61 8.33 -2.00
C LEU A 97 -2.20 8.03 -0.61
N ALA A 98 -3.18 7.14 -0.50
CA ALA A 98 -3.69 6.69 0.80
C ALA A 98 -2.63 5.91 1.59
N ASN A 99 -1.85 5.04 0.94
CA ASN A 99 -0.72 4.39 1.61
C ASN A 99 0.38 5.39 2.00
N ALA A 100 0.67 6.40 1.18
CA ALA A 100 1.59 7.48 1.57
C ALA A 100 1.09 8.22 2.82
N GLY A 101 -0.21 8.52 2.88
CA GLY A 101 -0.86 9.11 4.05
C GLY A 101 -0.78 8.22 5.29
N LEU A 102 -1.03 6.92 5.15
CA LEU A 102 -0.87 5.94 6.24
C LEU A 102 0.58 5.82 6.71
N ALA A 103 1.54 5.77 5.78
CA ALA A 103 2.96 5.73 6.11
C ALA A 103 3.36 6.97 6.93
N PHE A 104 2.91 8.16 6.51
CA PHE A 104 3.13 9.39 7.25
C PHE A 104 2.48 9.35 8.64
N PHE A 105 1.21 8.96 8.71
CA PHE A 105 0.46 8.85 9.98
C PHE A 105 1.15 7.92 10.98
N PHE A 106 1.53 6.71 10.56
CA PHE A 106 2.24 5.76 11.42
C PHE A 106 3.65 6.23 11.79
N ALA A 107 4.33 6.98 10.92
CA ALA A 107 5.63 7.56 11.23
C ALA A 107 5.53 8.66 12.28
N VAL A 108 4.46 9.46 12.27
CA VAL A 108 4.19 10.46 13.32
C VAL A 108 3.96 9.77 14.67
N ILE A 109 3.18 8.68 14.69
CA ILE A 109 2.97 7.90 15.93
C ILE A 109 4.30 7.30 16.42
N LEU A 110 5.09 6.72 15.50
CA LEU A 110 6.40 6.15 15.82
C LEU A 110 7.35 7.21 16.40
N ALA A 111 7.41 8.40 15.81
CA ALA A 111 8.19 9.51 16.36
C ALA A 111 7.71 9.89 17.76
N GLY A 112 6.39 10.00 17.97
CA GLY A 112 5.81 10.26 19.29
C GLY A 112 6.23 9.23 20.35
N ILE A 113 6.33 7.95 19.99
CA ILE A 113 6.86 6.90 20.88
C ILE A 113 8.33 7.14 21.21
N GLY A 114 9.14 7.58 20.24
CA GLY A 114 10.54 7.95 20.49
C GLY A 114 10.71 9.14 21.43
N ILE A 115 9.80 10.11 21.36
CA ILE A 115 9.83 11.33 22.18
C ILE A 115 9.34 11.06 23.61
N PHE A 116 8.16 10.47 23.74
CA PHE A 116 7.46 10.31 25.01
C PHE A 116 7.61 8.92 25.64
N GLY A 117 8.31 8.00 24.96
CA GLY A 117 8.43 6.60 25.34
C GLY A 117 9.15 6.36 26.67
N ASN A 118 9.97 7.31 27.13
CA ASN A 118 10.63 7.24 28.44
C ASN A 118 9.64 7.23 29.62
N HIS A 119 8.37 7.61 29.40
CA HIS A 119 7.30 7.53 30.39
C HIS A 119 6.49 6.23 30.32
N LEU A 120 6.76 5.38 29.33
CA LEU A 120 6.11 4.09 29.15
C LEU A 120 7.01 2.97 29.68
N PRO A 121 6.45 1.81 30.06
CA PRO A 121 7.26 0.63 30.31
C PRO A 121 8.11 0.31 29.08
N GLU A 122 9.42 0.06 29.27
CA GLU A 122 10.38 -0.12 28.18
C GLU A 122 9.93 -1.17 27.15
N ASN A 123 9.49 -2.34 27.62
CA ASN A 123 8.99 -3.42 26.76
C ASN A 123 7.76 -3.00 25.93
N PHE A 124 6.91 -2.12 26.48
CA PHE A 124 5.73 -1.61 25.80
C PHE A 124 6.13 -0.62 24.70
N ALA A 125 7.02 0.33 25.02
CA ALA A 125 7.54 1.29 24.04
C ALA A 125 8.23 0.59 22.86
N ILE A 126 9.07 -0.40 23.12
CA ILE A 126 9.76 -1.20 22.09
C ILE A 126 8.76 -1.94 21.20
N SER A 127 7.78 -2.62 21.80
CA SER A 127 6.78 -3.41 21.04
C SER A 127 5.95 -2.52 20.11
N PHE A 128 5.52 -1.36 20.60
CA PHE A 128 4.77 -0.38 19.80
C PHE A 128 5.64 0.23 18.71
N ALA A 129 6.89 0.58 19.02
CA ALA A 129 7.83 1.08 18.03
C ALA A 129 8.07 0.07 16.90
N CYS A 130 8.21 -1.23 17.24
CA CYS A 130 8.32 -2.30 16.25
C CYS A 130 7.06 -2.39 15.38
N PHE A 131 5.86 -2.39 15.99
CA PHE A 131 4.60 -2.46 15.25
C PHE A 131 4.43 -1.31 14.25
N PHE A 132 4.61 -0.06 14.70
CA PHE A 132 4.47 1.11 13.83
C PHE A 132 5.63 1.22 12.82
N GLY A 133 6.83 0.76 13.17
CA GLY A 133 7.94 0.62 12.22
C GLY A 133 7.63 -0.33 11.08
N ILE A 134 6.97 -1.47 11.37
CA ILE A 134 6.44 -2.38 10.33
C ILE A 134 5.35 -1.68 9.52
N ALA A 135 4.46 -0.92 10.17
CA ALA A 135 3.35 -0.24 9.50
C ALA A 135 3.81 0.81 8.49
N VAL A 136 4.82 1.61 8.85
CA VAL A 136 5.48 2.56 7.94
C VAL A 136 6.10 1.83 6.75
N LYS A 137 6.90 0.79 7.01
CA LYS A 137 7.58 0.02 5.96
C LYS A 137 6.59 -0.64 5.00
N ALA A 138 5.53 -1.26 5.53
CA ALA A 138 4.50 -1.93 4.73
C ALA A 138 3.77 -0.94 3.82
N ASN A 139 3.38 0.23 4.34
CA ASN A 139 2.70 1.25 3.53
C ASN A 139 3.63 1.90 2.51
N CYS A 140 4.92 2.12 2.83
CA CYS A 140 5.90 2.57 1.84
C CYS A 140 6.11 1.53 0.74
N LEU A 141 6.12 0.23 1.10
CA LEU A 141 6.23 -0.86 0.13
C LEU A 141 5.01 -0.92 -0.80
N LEU A 142 3.79 -0.87 -0.25
CA LEU A 142 2.56 -0.84 -1.03
C LEU A 142 2.51 0.37 -1.97
N LEU A 143 2.95 1.55 -1.49
CA LEU A 143 3.08 2.77 -2.30
C LEU A 143 4.05 2.56 -3.48
N VAL A 144 5.30 2.18 -3.19
CA VAL A 144 6.34 2.05 -4.24
C VAL A 144 5.96 0.96 -5.23
N PHE A 145 5.46 -0.18 -4.75
CA PHE A 145 5.06 -1.30 -5.60
C PHE A 145 3.92 -0.91 -6.53
N ASN A 146 2.85 -0.29 -6.02
CA ASN A 146 1.72 0.10 -6.86
C ASN A 146 2.04 1.24 -7.83
N LEU A 147 3.06 2.07 -7.57
CA LEU A 147 3.52 3.09 -8.52
C LEU A 147 4.37 2.54 -9.67
N LEU A 148 4.76 1.26 -9.65
CA LEU A 148 5.47 0.65 -10.76
C LEU A 148 4.58 0.66 -12.03
N PRO A 149 5.13 0.99 -13.21
CA PRO A 149 4.38 1.02 -14.46
C PRO A 149 4.18 -0.40 -15.03
N ILE A 150 3.58 -1.28 -14.24
CA ILE A 150 3.30 -2.68 -14.58
C ILE A 150 1.79 -2.84 -14.72
N PRO A 151 1.28 -3.49 -15.77
CA PRO A 151 -0.16 -3.70 -15.93
C PRO A 151 -0.79 -4.35 -14.68
N MET A 152 -2.04 -3.98 -14.38
CA MET A 152 -2.78 -4.35 -13.15
C MET A 152 -2.36 -3.61 -11.87
N LEU A 153 -1.21 -2.90 -11.86
CA LEU A 153 -0.86 -1.97 -10.79
C LEU A 153 -1.31 -0.54 -11.13
N ASP A 154 -1.46 0.29 -10.11
CA ASP A 154 -1.99 1.66 -10.25
C ASP A 154 -1.13 2.59 -11.13
N GLY A 155 0.19 2.39 -11.10
CA GLY A 155 1.16 3.13 -11.88
C GLY A 155 0.99 2.91 -13.39
N TRP A 156 0.31 1.82 -13.80
CA TRP A 156 0.02 1.58 -15.21
C TRP A 156 -0.93 2.62 -15.79
N SER A 157 -2.01 2.98 -15.09
CA SER A 157 -2.97 3.98 -15.59
C SER A 157 -2.34 5.37 -15.70
N VAL A 158 -1.38 5.68 -14.83
CA VAL A 158 -0.54 6.88 -14.94
C VAL A 158 0.38 6.79 -16.16
N ALA A 159 1.04 5.65 -16.36
CA ALA A 159 1.87 5.41 -17.53
C ALA A 159 1.06 5.51 -18.84
N GLU A 160 -0.17 5.02 -18.88
CA GLU A 160 -1.10 5.15 -20.03
C GLU A 160 -1.53 6.60 -20.29
N ALA A 161 -1.54 7.46 -19.28
CA ALA A 161 -1.78 8.89 -19.45
C ALA A 161 -0.57 9.61 -20.07
N ILE A 162 0.65 9.19 -19.73
CA ILE A 162 1.90 9.77 -20.24
C ILE A 162 2.27 9.20 -21.62
N LEU A 163 2.02 7.90 -21.84
CA LEU A 163 2.36 7.14 -23.04
C LEU A 163 1.09 6.52 -23.66
N PRO A 164 0.32 7.28 -24.46
CA PRO A 164 -0.91 6.81 -25.10
C PRO A 164 -0.82 5.48 -25.88
N PRO A 165 0.32 5.11 -26.50
CA PRO A 165 0.45 3.80 -27.15
C PRO A 165 0.20 2.60 -26.22
N LEU A 166 0.47 2.73 -24.92
CA LEU A 166 0.24 1.65 -23.94
C LEU A 166 -1.24 1.25 -23.84
N ARG A 167 -2.16 2.19 -24.15
CA ARG A 167 -3.61 1.93 -24.16
C ARG A 167 -4.03 0.92 -25.23
N ARG A 168 -3.22 0.72 -26.27
CA ARG A 168 -3.51 -0.19 -27.39
C ARG A 168 -3.25 -1.66 -27.06
N LEU A 169 -2.60 -1.95 -25.93
CA LEU A 169 -2.30 -3.31 -25.52
C LEU A 169 -3.57 -4.06 -25.14
N THR A 170 -3.73 -5.28 -25.65
CA THR A 170 -4.86 -6.17 -25.34
C THR A 170 -4.80 -6.66 -23.90
N ALA A 171 -5.94 -7.14 -23.37
CA ALA A 171 -5.99 -7.72 -22.02
C ALA A 171 -5.00 -8.88 -21.85
N GLU A 172 -4.86 -9.73 -22.86
CA GLU A 172 -3.90 -10.85 -22.88
C GLU A 172 -2.45 -10.36 -22.80
N GLN A 173 -2.10 -9.34 -23.59
CA GLN A 173 -0.76 -8.74 -23.56
C GLN A 173 -0.45 -8.11 -22.20
N ARG A 174 -1.41 -7.39 -21.63
CA ARG A 174 -1.30 -6.81 -20.28
C ARG A 174 -1.09 -7.89 -19.23
N GLY A 175 -1.85 -8.99 -19.30
CA GLY A 175 -1.71 -10.13 -18.40
C GLY A 175 -0.33 -10.80 -18.51
N ALA A 176 0.15 -11.03 -19.75
CA ALA A 176 1.47 -11.60 -19.98
C ALA A 176 2.59 -10.69 -19.45
N TYR A 177 2.52 -9.38 -19.71
CA TYR A 177 3.50 -8.41 -19.20
C TYR A 177 3.48 -8.30 -17.68
N CYS A 178 2.29 -8.30 -17.07
CA CYS A 178 2.13 -8.33 -15.62
C CYS A 178 2.82 -9.57 -15.02
N LEU A 179 2.51 -10.75 -15.55
CA LEU A 179 3.10 -12.01 -15.08
C LEU A 179 4.63 -12.00 -15.20
N VAL A 180 5.16 -11.62 -16.37
CA VAL A 180 6.61 -11.55 -16.59
C VAL A 180 7.25 -10.54 -15.64
N ALA A 181 6.65 -9.37 -15.46
CA ALA A 181 7.17 -8.35 -14.56
C ALA A 181 7.19 -8.82 -13.09
N ILE A 182 6.12 -9.46 -12.62
CA ILE A 182 6.06 -10.02 -11.26
C ILE A 182 7.11 -11.12 -11.08
N LEU A 183 7.25 -12.02 -12.04
CA LEU A 183 8.27 -13.08 -11.99
C LEU A 183 9.68 -12.48 -11.97
N LEU A 184 9.96 -11.47 -12.81
CA LEU A 184 11.25 -10.78 -12.79
C LEU A 184 11.50 -10.10 -11.44
N ILE A 185 10.51 -9.43 -10.85
CA ILE A 185 10.69 -8.78 -9.54
C ILE A 185 10.98 -9.84 -8.47
N CYS A 186 10.16 -10.90 -8.38
CA CYS A 186 10.27 -11.91 -7.33
C CYS A 186 11.51 -12.80 -7.42
N PHE A 187 11.97 -13.11 -8.65
CA PHE A 187 13.07 -14.06 -8.87
C PHE A 187 14.38 -13.40 -9.31
N SER A 188 14.49 -12.08 -9.23
CA SER A 188 15.73 -11.36 -9.52
C SER A 188 16.11 -10.41 -8.39
N PRO A 189 17.31 -9.78 -8.44
CA PRO A 189 17.69 -8.73 -7.50
C PRO A 189 16.80 -7.48 -7.54
N LEU A 190 15.87 -7.36 -8.49
CA LEU A 190 14.96 -6.22 -8.59
C LEU A 190 14.08 -6.05 -7.35
N GLN A 191 13.71 -7.13 -6.66
CA GLN A 191 13.02 -7.02 -5.36
C GLN A 191 13.80 -6.17 -4.35
N ASN A 192 15.13 -6.27 -4.33
CA ASN A 192 15.96 -5.51 -3.41
C ASN A 192 15.89 -4.01 -3.71
N ILE A 193 15.77 -3.65 -4.99
CA ILE A 193 15.60 -2.25 -5.41
C ILE A 193 14.26 -1.72 -4.89
N VAL A 194 13.17 -2.48 -5.06
CA VAL A 194 11.85 -2.09 -4.54
C VAL A 194 11.90 -1.91 -3.02
N PHE A 195 12.51 -2.84 -2.28
CA PHE A 195 12.68 -2.72 -0.83
C PHE A 195 13.55 -1.54 -0.42
N GLN A 196 14.65 -1.28 -1.15
CA GLN A 196 15.53 -0.13 -0.90
C GLN A 196 14.81 1.19 -1.13
N LEU A 197 14.09 1.35 -2.24
CA LEU A 197 13.30 2.54 -2.53
C LEU A 197 12.23 2.78 -1.47
N SER A 198 11.55 1.72 -1.06
CA SER A 198 10.55 1.76 0.03
C SER A 198 11.19 2.20 1.36
N GLY A 199 12.38 1.67 1.66
CA GLY A 199 13.17 2.04 2.84
C GLY A 199 13.67 3.48 2.81
N MET A 200 14.14 3.95 1.65
CA MET A 200 14.53 5.35 1.45
C MET A 200 13.35 6.29 1.68
N PHE A 201 12.19 5.99 1.10
CA PHE A 201 11.00 6.81 1.27
C PHE A 201 10.56 6.88 2.75
N GLY A 202 10.52 5.73 3.43
CA GLY A 202 10.25 5.68 4.87
C GLY A 202 11.29 6.45 5.70
N GLY A 203 12.57 6.35 5.34
CA GLY A 203 13.65 7.09 5.98
C GLY A 203 13.49 8.61 5.83
N VAL A 204 13.11 9.09 4.64
CA VAL A 204 12.84 10.52 4.40
C VAL A 204 11.67 11.00 5.26
N ILE A 205 10.56 10.24 5.30
CA ILE A 205 9.41 10.58 6.14
C ILE A 205 9.82 10.71 7.61
N ILE A 206 10.51 9.70 8.15
CA ILE A 206 10.92 9.69 9.55
C ILE A 206 11.89 10.86 9.83
N SER A 207 12.86 11.09 8.94
CA SER A 207 13.84 12.17 9.09
C SER A 207 13.19 13.54 9.07
N ALA A 208 12.21 13.76 8.19
CA ALA A 208 11.45 15.00 8.13
C ALA A 208 10.63 15.24 9.41
N ILE A 209 9.99 14.20 9.95
CA ILE A 209 9.24 14.29 11.20
C ILE A 209 10.16 14.59 12.39
N CYS A 210 11.31 13.92 12.49
CA CYS A 210 12.30 14.19 13.54
C CYS A 210 12.86 15.62 13.43
N ALA A 211 13.13 16.12 12.22
CA ALA A 211 13.56 17.50 12.01
C ALA A 211 12.51 18.51 12.49
N ILE A 212 11.23 18.26 12.21
CA ILE A 212 10.12 19.07 12.71
C ILE A 212 10.02 19.00 14.23
N ALA A 213 10.14 17.81 14.83
CA ALA A 213 10.10 17.64 16.28
C ALA A 213 11.23 18.42 16.99
N ASN A 214 12.44 18.38 16.43
CA ASN A 214 13.58 19.15 16.91
C ASN A 214 13.33 20.67 16.79
N LEU A 215 12.77 21.12 15.66
CA LEU A 215 12.41 22.53 15.45
C LEU A 215 11.41 23.02 16.51
N LEU A 216 10.46 22.15 16.88
CA LEU A 216 9.45 22.40 17.91
C LEU A 216 9.96 22.20 19.35
N LYS A 217 11.24 21.84 19.55
CA LYS A 217 11.86 21.53 20.85
C LYS A 217 11.12 20.44 21.63
N LEU A 218 10.56 19.48 20.90
CA LEU A 218 9.93 18.30 21.50
C LEU A 218 10.95 17.22 21.87
N VAL A 219 12.15 17.28 21.30
CA VAL A 219 13.32 16.41 21.53
C VAL A 219 14.52 17.25 21.94
#